data_AF-E2Q0V7-F1
#
_entry.id   AF-E2Q0V7-F1
#
_cell.length_a   1.000
_cell.length_b   1.000
_cell.length_c   1.000
_cell.angle_alpha   90.00
_cell.angle_beta   90.00
_cell.angle_gamma   90.00
#
_symmetry.space_group_name_H-M   'P 1'
#
loop_
_entity.id
_entity.type
_entity.pdbx_description
1 polymer ?
#
loop_
_entity_poly.entity_id
_entity_poly.type
_entity_poly.pdbx_seq_one_letter_code
_entity_poly.pdbx_strand_id
1 'polypeptide(L)'
;MHLPPYSRATIRAAPPSMPTSRHVGRVDYCLCDQPFGDQVAIPLGPTETSGLFGCRPCLKRLVAQARRTSYAALTQDAEEARAASVAWMQARDKHMAELDDVRRAAEAVTLLAADSEAEPLRIAWLLISLESAYTWATDNAPEPPAPADESDSELKDSDFHLSLEMISAREAVANRLAYHLINEATPADPDMCGEFECPEDCTGRHDCDHIDCGPDAIFEDLRERGIVVERTETGSSLRRMPPPGTSMDPEFSRMSEELPALLTHLGVDLEDPEALLSAAAVGLVAEAWRDGPLDAIHASGNGPSDGEIFAQSVDLYRRARAALLAAKEDGPDALFAFQAVAADLDLPWAGGSHFTLRACGEPTDDFVQHLDGRVWYTSKIVKEHGWQTALLYRAVPGVLKGGTHFGMPRWPEVVATALERLAELDRSDAPTALTDLAAVETALLEAPDRLGANTLDWLCHKVL
;
A
#
# COMPACT_ATOMS: atom_id res chain seq x y z
N MET A 1 51.76 -17.49 9.58
CA MET A 1 50.67 -18.29 8.96
C MET A 1 49.36 -17.71 9.46
N HIS A 2 48.47 -17.22 8.59
CA HIS A 2 47.16 -16.73 9.03
C HIS A 2 46.29 -17.92 9.45
N LEU A 3 45.81 -17.93 10.71
CA LEU A 3 44.88 -18.95 11.21
C LEU A 3 43.44 -18.42 11.11
N PRO A 4 42.57 -19.03 10.27
CA PRO A 4 41.19 -18.60 10.14
C PRO A 4 40.44 -18.64 11.48
N PRO A 5 39.51 -17.69 11.75
CA PRO A 5 38.77 -17.63 13.01
C PRO A 5 38.10 -18.96 13.39
N TYR A 6 37.44 -19.63 12.43
CA TYR A 6 36.76 -20.91 12.65
C TYR A 6 37.67 -22.05 13.15
N SER A 7 38.99 -21.97 12.88
CA SER A 7 39.94 -23.01 13.25
C SER A 7 40.49 -22.86 14.67
N ARG A 8 40.29 -21.69 15.30
CA ARG A 8 40.91 -21.35 16.59
C ARG A 8 40.47 -22.27 17.72
N ALA A 9 39.18 -22.62 17.78
CA ALA A 9 38.65 -23.52 18.81
C ALA A 9 39.25 -24.93 18.69
N THR A 10 39.26 -25.49 17.48
CA THR A 10 39.86 -26.81 17.19
C THR A 10 41.35 -26.83 17.49
N ILE A 11 42.09 -25.76 17.13
CA ILE A 11 43.53 -25.66 17.41
C ILE A 11 43.79 -25.55 18.91
N ARG A 12 42.97 -24.82 19.67
CA ARG A 12 43.10 -24.68 21.14
C ARG A 12 42.77 -25.96 21.89
N ALA A 13 41.88 -26.79 21.35
CA ALA A 13 41.49 -28.07 21.94
C ALA A 13 42.45 -29.24 21.59
N ALA A 14 43.36 -29.05 20.63
CA ALA A 14 44.26 -30.09 20.15
C ALA A 14 45.51 -30.41 21.02
N PRO A 15 46.09 -29.49 21.82
CA PRO A 15 47.21 -29.81 22.68
C PRO A 15 46.84 -30.86 23.75
N PRO A 16 47.80 -31.67 24.22
CA PRO A 16 47.56 -32.61 25.31
C PRO A 16 47.20 -31.86 26.60
N SER A 17 46.34 -32.47 27.42
CA SER A 17 45.95 -31.93 28.72
C SER A 17 47.13 -31.74 29.69
N MET A 18 48.20 -32.51 29.52
CA MET A 18 49.47 -32.36 30.25
C MET A 18 50.66 -32.33 29.26
N PRO A 19 51.21 -31.15 28.94
CA PRO A 19 52.42 -31.02 28.13
C PRO A 19 53.64 -31.58 28.86
N THR A 20 54.55 -32.21 28.11
CA THR A 20 55.82 -32.72 28.67
C THR A 20 56.83 -31.59 28.87
N SER A 21 57.87 -31.83 29.68
CA SER A 21 58.99 -30.88 29.85
C SER A 21 59.69 -30.53 28.52
N ARG A 22 59.69 -31.47 27.56
CA ARG A 22 60.24 -31.27 26.21
C ARG A 22 59.37 -30.36 25.33
N HIS A 23 58.06 -30.40 25.52
CA HIS A 23 57.11 -29.50 24.85
C HIS A 23 57.25 -28.06 25.36
N VAL A 24 57.25 -27.88 26.68
CA VAL A 24 57.39 -26.56 27.31
C VAL A 24 58.79 -25.97 27.05
N GLY A 25 59.81 -26.83 26.99
CA GLY A 25 61.19 -26.47 26.68
C GLY A 25 61.46 -26.13 25.21
N ARG A 26 60.44 -26.08 24.34
CA ARG A 26 60.57 -25.82 22.89
C ARG A 26 61.49 -26.80 22.17
N VAL A 27 61.55 -28.04 22.65
CA VAL A 27 62.39 -29.10 22.04
C VAL A 27 61.57 -29.89 21.02
N ASP A 28 60.34 -30.25 21.36
CA ASP A 28 59.45 -31.04 20.50
C ASP A 28 58.09 -30.35 20.29
N TYR A 29 57.51 -30.47 19.08
CA TYR A 29 56.19 -29.93 18.76
C TYR A 29 55.08 -30.67 19.53
N CYS A 30 54.17 -29.91 20.14
CA CYS A 30 53.15 -30.46 21.04
C CYS A 30 52.10 -31.36 20.37
N LEU A 31 52.01 -31.35 19.04
CA LEU A 31 50.97 -32.06 18.27
C LEU A 31 51.46 -33.35 17.62
N CYS A 32 52.77 -33.61 17.60
CA CYS A 32 53.35 -34.79 16.95
C CYS A 32 54.64 -35.32 17.59
N ASP A 33 55.09 -34.72 18.69
CA ASP A 33 56.30 -35.11 19.44
C ASP A 33 57.59 -35.14 18.59
N GLN A 34 57.59 -34.45 17.45
CA GLN A 34 58.77 -34.32 16.60
C GLN A 34 59.65 -33.16 17.09
N PRO A 35 60.98 -33.29 17.01
CA PRO A 35 61.88 -32.22 17.42
C PRO A 35 61.74 -30.98 16.52
N PHE A 36 62.01 -29.81 17.10
CA PHE A 36 62.13 -28.56 16.36
C PHE A 36 63.39 -28.66 15.48
N GLY A 37 63.22 -29.04 14.22
CA GLY A 37 64.28 -28.88 13.21
C GLY A 37 64.39 -27.43 12.74
N ASP A 38 64.85 -27.21 11.51
CA ASP A 38 64.98 -25.88 10.89
C ASP A 38 63.62 -25.21 10.52
N GLN A 39 62.50 -25.75 10.99
CA GLN A 39 61.16 -25.29 10.63
C GLN A 39 60.63 -24.25 11.64
N VAL A 40 59.96 -23.23 11.12
CA VAL A 40 59.30 -22.18 11.92
C VAL A 40 58.24 -22.80 12.84
N ALA A 41 58.45 -22.68 14.15
CA ALA A 41 57.49 -23.07 15.16
C ALA A 41 56.36 -22.05 15.27
N ILE A 42 55.10 -22.54 15.33
CA ILE A 42 53.92 -21.68 15.34
C ILE A 42 53.24 -21.80 16.70
N PRO A 43 53.03 -20.70 17.45
CA PRO A 43 52.39 -20.75 18.77
C PRO A 43 50.94 -21.19 18.66
N LEU A 44 50.49 -22.04 19.60
CA LEU A 44 49.13 -22.61 19.64
C LEU A 44 48.17 -21.84 20.54
N GLY A 45 48.66 -20.99 21.44
CA GLY A 45 47.82 -20.18 22.34
C GLY A 45 47.47 -18.78 21.80
N PRO A 46 46.65 -18.02 22.54
CA PRO A 46 46.22 -16.67 22.15
C PRO A 46 47.37 -15.64 22.13
N THR A 47 48.48 -15.94 22.81
CA THR A 47 49.69 -15.13 22.85
C THR A 47 50.90 -15.97 22.45
N GLU A 48 51.93 -15.32 21.88
CA GLU A 48 53.21 -15.95 21.52
C GLU A 48 53.96 -16.53 22.73
N THR A 49 53.56 -16.12 23.95
CA THR A 49 54.11 -16.55 25.24
C THR A 49 53.47 -17.82 25.81
N SER A 50 52.45 -18.38 25.16
CA SER A 50 51.71 -19.57 25.62
C SER A 50 52.54 -20.85 25.72
N GLY A 51 53.78 -20.86 25.25
CA GLY A 51 54.75 -21.92 25.49
C GLY A 51 54.54 -23.23 24.72
N LEU A 52 53.41 -23.38 24.03
CA LEU A 52 53.09 -24.57 23.21
C LEU A 52 53.14 -24.22 21.72
N PHE A 53 53.79 -25.08 20.94
CA PHE A 53 54.05 -24.85 19.53
C PHE A 53 53.69 -26.06 18.67
N GLY A 54 53.10 -25.78 17.52
CA GLY A 54 52.83 -26.77 16.48
C GLY A 54 53.75 -26.58 15.27
N CYS A 55 54.01 -27.68 14.56
CA CYS A 55 54.62 -27.62 13.24
C CYS A 55 53.57 -27.29 12.17
N ARG A 56 54.03 -26.76 11.03
CA ARG A 56 53.16 -26.40 9.90
C ARG A 56 52.32 -27.57 9.37
N PRO A 57 52.84 -28.81 9.24
CA PRO A 57 52.02 -29.97 8.84
C PRO A 57 50.86 -30.28 9.80
N CYS A 58 51.11 -30.28 11.12
CA CYS A 58 50.09 -30.56 12.12
C CYS A 58 49.00 -29.48 12.12
N LEU A 59 49.38 -28.22 12.00
CA LEU A 59 48.43 -27.11 11.90
C LEU A 59 47.60 -27.17 10.61
N LYS A 60 48.19 -27.52 9.47
CA LYS A 60 47.43 -27.75 8.23
C LYS A 60 46.35 -28.83 8.41
N ARG A 61 46.69 -29.94 9.11
CA ARG A 61 45.73 -31.02 9.40
C ARG A 61 44.60 -30.55 10.31
N LEU A 62 44.90 -29.80 11.37
CA LEU A 62 43.89 -29.26 12.29
C LEU A 62 42.99 -28.22 11.62
N VAL A 63 43.55 -27.33 10.79
CA VAL A 63 42.75 -26.37 10.00
C VAL A 63 41.85 -27.11 9.00
N ALA A 64 42.35 -28.17 8.35
CA ALA A 64 41.53 -28.99 7.46
C ALA A 64 40.41 -29.74 8.21
N GLN A 65 40.67 -30.21 9.43
CA GLN A 65 39.66 -30.81 10.29
C GLN A 65 38.60 -29.79 10.72
N ALA A 66 39.03 -28.63 11.23
CA ALA A 66 38.13 -27.55 11.62
C ALA A 66 37.24 -27.09 10.45
N ARG A 67 37.82 -27.02 9.24
CA ARG A 67 37.09 -26.72 8.01
C ARG A 67 36.02 -27.77 7.72
N ARG A 68 36.34 -29.07 7.83
CA ARG A 68 35.35 -30.14 7.64
C ARG A 68 34.22 -30.08 8.67
N THR A 69 34.56 -29.89 9.95
CA THR A 69 33.55 -29.77 11.03
C THR A 69 32.67 -28.55 10.82
N SER A 70 33.26 -27.40 10.49
CA SER A 70 32.50 -26.17 10.21
C SER A 70 31.58 -26.34 9.00
N TYR A 71 32.02 -26.99 7.92
CA TYR A 71 31.14 -27.27 6.79
C TYR A 71 30.02 -28.26 7.12
N ALA A 72 30.30 -29.30 7.91
CA ALA A 72 29.26 -30.23 8.35
C ALA A 72 28.20 -29.54 9.20
N ALA A 73 28.61 -28.69 10.16
CA ALA A 73 27.68 -27.88 10.96
C ALA A 73 26.86 -26.94 10.08
N LEU A 74 27.49 -26.19 9.16
CA LEU A 74 26.77 -25.30 8.23
C LEU A 74 25.80 -26.06 7.31
N THR A 75 26.11 -27.30 6.94
CA THR A 75 25.21 -28.12 6.11
C THR A 75 24.00 -28.55 6.93
N GLN A 76 24.21 -28.98 8.18
CA GLN A 76 23.13 -29.32 9.10
C GLN A 76 22.24 -28.11 9.41
N ASP A 77 22.84 -26.96 9.74
CA ASP A 77 22.11 -25.71 9.99
C ASP A 77 21.27 -25.30 8.76
N ALA A 78 21.82 -25.49 7.55
CA ALA A 78 21.09 -25.21 6.32
C ALA A 78 19.94 -26.19 6.05
N GLU A 79 20.09 -27.47 6.42
CA GLU A 79 19.02 -28.46 6.33
C GLU A 79 17.90 -28.17 7.36
N GLU A 80 18.26 -27.83 8.59
CA GLU A 80 17.32 -27.43 9.65
C GLU A 80 16.56 -26.15 9.27
N ALA A 81 17.26 -25.14 8.74
CA ALA A 81 16.64 -23.90 8.26
C ALA A 81 15.66 -24.15 7.10
N ARG A 82 16.00 -25.04 6.16
CA ARG A 82 15.09 -25.43 5.07
C ARG A 82 13.85 -26.15 5.59
N ALA A 83 14.02 -27.07 6.53
CA ALA A 83 12.89 -27.78 7.13
C ALA A 83 11.96 -26.81 7.89
N ALA A 84 12.52 -25.87 8.65
CA ALA A 84 11.76 -24.84 9.36
C ALA A 84 11.00 -23.92 8.38
N SER A 85 11.65 -23.49 7.29
CA SER A 85 11.01 -22.67 6.25
C SER A 85 9.85 -23.40 5.57
N VAL A 86 10.00 -24.70 5.25
CA VAL A 86 8.90 -25.50 4.68
C VAL A 86 7.73 -25.64 5.66
N ALA A 87 8.01 -25.90 6.94
CA ALA A 87 6.97 -26.01 7.95
C ALA A 87 6.22 -24.67 8.16
N TRP A 88 6.95 -23.55 8.15
CA TRP A 88 6.36 -22.22 8.24
C TRP A 88 5.47 -21.90 7.04
N MET A 89 5.91 -22.16 5.80
CA MET A 89 5.08 -21.94 4.61
C MET A 89 3.75 -22.70 4.68
N GLN A 90 3.77 -23.95 5.18
CA GLN A 90 2.52 -24.72 5.37
C GLN A 90 1.61 -24.12 6.45
N ALA A 91 2.18 -23.64 7.55
CA ALA A 91 1.42 -22.98 8.61
C ALA A 91 0.82 -21.65 8.12
N ARG A 92 1.59 -20.87 7.35
CA ARG A 92 1.17 -19.65 6.67
C ARG A 92 0.01 -19.89 5.73
N ASP A 93 0.12 -20.84 4.81
CA ASP A 93 -0.95 -21.14 3.84
C ASP A 93 -2.25 -21.56 4.55
N LYS A 94 -2.13 -22.34 5.62
CA LYS A 94 -3.28 -22.72 6.45
C LYS A 94 -3.92 -21.51 7.12
N HIS A 95 -3.11 -20.63 7.70
CA HIS A 95 -3.58 -19.42 8.36
C HIS A 95 -4.25 -18.44 7.38
N MET A 96 -3.69 -18.27 6.18
CA MET A 96 -4.29 -17.48 5.10
C MET A 96 -5.67 -18.01 4.71
N ALA A 97 -5.84 -19.33 4.62
CA ALA A 97 -7.13 -19.94 4.36
C ALA A 97 -8.13 -19.71 5.50
N GLU A 98 -7.68 -19.71 6.76
CA GLU A 98 -8.50 -19.39 7.93
C GLU A 98 -8.96 -17.91 7.90
N LEU A 99 -8.08 -16.97 7.58
CA LEU A 99 -8.42 -15.56 7.39
C LEU A 99 -9.48 -15.38 6.29
N ASP A 100 -9.31 -16.06 5.14
CA ASP A 100 -10.27 -16.00 4.04
C ASP A 100 -11.63 -16.64 4.39
N ASP A 101 -11.66 -17.72 5.17
CA ASP A 101 -12.91 -18.32 5.66
C ASP A 101 -13.68 -17.36 6.58
N VAL A 102 -12.98 -16.67 7.50
CA VAL A 102 -13.63 -15.65 8.36
C VAL A 102 -14.07 -14.44 7.54
N ARG A 103 -13.27 -14.01 6.57
CA ARG A 103 -13.61 -12.93 5.64
C ARG A 103 -14.90 -13.23 4.87
N ARG A 104 -15.01 -14.44 4.29
CA ARG A 104 -16.24 -14.90 3.63
C ARG A 104 -17.42 -15.02 4.58
N ALA A 105 -17.19 -15.39 5.84
CA ALA A 105 -18.24 -15.39 6.85
C ALA A 105 -18.72 -13.96 7.16
N ALA A 106 -17.80 -12.99 7.23
CA ALA A 106 -18.15 -11.58 7.39
C ALA A 106 -18.98 -11.06 6.21
N GLU A 107 -18.57 -11.33 4.97
CA GLU A 107 -19.36 -11.02 3.77
C GLU A 107 -20.78 -11.61 3.84
N ALA A 108 -20.90 -12.88 4.23
CA ALA A 108 -22.20 -13.54 4.34
C ALA A 108 -23.08 -12.94 5.44
N VAL A 109 -22.50 -12.54 6.57
CA VAL A 109 -23.23 -11.83 7.65
C VAL A 109 -23.69 -10.46 7.19
N THR A 110 -22.85 -9.71 6.46
CA THR A 110 -23.22 -8.42 5.85
C THR A 110 -24.42 -8.58 4.93
N LEU A 111 -24.38 -9.55 4.01
CA LEU A 111 -25.47 -9.84 3.09
C LEU A 111 -26.76 -10.25 3.82
N LEU A 112 -26.64 -11.06 4.87
CA LEU A 112 -27.80 -11.46 5.68
C LEU A 112 -28.39 -10.29 6.49
N ALA A 113 -27.55 -9.37 6.97
CA ALA A 113 -27.99 -8.19 7.69
C ALA A 113 -28.78 -7.21 6.81
N ALA A 114 -28.47 -7.17 5.51
CA ALA A 114 -29.21 -6.41 4.51
C ALA A 114 -30.56 -7.05 4.14
N ASP A 115 -30.75 -8.35 4.38
CA ASP A 115 -32.02 -9.05 4.11
C ASP A 115 -33.08 -8.68 5.17
N SER A 116 -34.17 -8.06 4.71
CA SER A 116 -35.28 -7.63 5.57
C SER A 116 -36.02 -8.79 6.25
N GLU A 117 -35.92 -10.00 5.72
CA GLU A 117 -36.57 -11.21 6.26
C GLU A 117 -35.77 -11.85 7.41
N ALA A 118 -34.49 -11.49 7.57
CA ALA A 118 -33.65 -12.05 8.61
C ALA A 118 -33.97 -11.43 9.99
N GLU A 119 -34.14 -12.30 10.99
CA GLU A 119 -34.47 -11.90 12.36
C GLU A 119 -33.32 -11.09 12.99
N PRO A 120 -33.55 -9.85 13.46
CA PRO A 120 -32.50 -8.96 13.98
C PRO A 120 -31.68 -9.57 15.13
N LEU A 121 -32.34 -10.25 16.07
CA LEU A 121 -31.67 -10.93 17.19
C LEU A 121 -30.73 -12.05 16.72
N ARG A 122 -31.09 -12.76 15.67
CA ARG A 122 -30.26 -13.83 15.10
C ARG A 122 -29.02 -13.27 14.41
N ILE A 123 -29.17 -12.14 13.73
CA ILE A 123 -28.06 -11.41 13.11
C ILE A 123 -27.08 -10.90 14.18
N ALA A 124 -27.58 -10.35 15.30
CA ALA A 124 -26.72 -9.94 16.41
C ALA A 124 -25.87 -11.09 16.97
N TRP A 125 -26.46 -12.29 17.12
CA TRP A 125 -25.73 -13.49 17.55
C TRP A 125 -24.67 -13.95 16.54
N LEU A 126 -24.95 -13.80 15.24
CA LEU A 126 -23.98 -14.10 14.19
C LEU A 126 -22.79 -13.13 14.26
N LEU A 127 -23.03 -11.84 14.50
CA LEU A 127 -21.94 -10.87 14.69
C LEU A 127 -21.06 -11.25 15.88
N ILE A 128 -21.63 -11.62 17.04
CA ILE A 128 -20.85 -12.06 18.21
C ILE A 128 -19.97 -13.28 17.87
N SER A 129 -20.53 -14.24 17.13
CA SER A 129 -19.79 -15.44 16.71
C SER A 129 -18.66 -15.08 15.74
N LEU A 130 -18.92 -14.13 14.84
CA LEU A 130 -17.96 -13.62 13.87
C LEU A 130 -16.82 -12.83 14.55
N GLU A 131 -17.12 -11.96 15.52
CA GLU A 131 -16.11 -11.25 16.32
C GLU A 131 -15.18 -12.23 17.05
N SER A 132 -15.75 -13.29 17.63
CA SER A 132 -14.96 -14.34 18.26
C SER A 132 -14.04 -15.06 17.25
N ALA A 133 -14.53 -15.30 16.03
CA ALA A 133 -13.74 -15.94 14.98
C ALA A 133 -12.63 -15.01 14.46
N TYR A 134 -12.93 -13.72 14.30
CA TYR A 134 -11.98 -12.68 13.93
C TYR A 134 -10.83 -12.59 14.91
N THR A 135 -11.10 -12.42 16.21
CA THR A 135 -10.05 -12.38 17.23
C THR A 135 -9.19 -13.65 17.23
N TRP A 136 -9.82 -14.81 17.09
CA TRP A 136 -9.08 -16.06 17.03
C TRP A 136 -8.20 -16.16 15.78
N ALA A 137 -8.69 -15.70 14.63
CA ALA A 137 -7.92 -15.73 13.39
C ALA A 137 -6.74 -14.77 13.45
N THR A 138 -6.89 -13.54 13.97
CA THR A 138 -5.80 -12.56 14.03
C THR A 138 -4.73 -12.90 15.08
N ASP A 139 -5.12 -13.46 16.23
CA ASP A 139 -4.18 -13.75 17.32
C ASP A 139 -3.26 -14.96 17.06
N ASN A 140 -3.62 -15.83 16.10
CA ASN A 140 -2.91 -17.09 15.82
C ASN A 140 -1.98 -17.00 14.59
N ALA A 141 -1.47 -15.81 14.27
CA ALA A 141 -0.54 -15.63 13.16
C ALA A 141 0.76 -16.45 13.36
N PRO A 142 1.22 -17.21 12.34
CA PRO A 142 2.42 -18.02 12.46
C PRO A 142 3.69 -17.15 12.41
N GLU A 143 4.55 -17.27 13.41
CA GLU A 143 5.83 -16.54 13.47
C GLU A 143 6.84 -17.03 12.41
N PRO A 144 7.48 -16.12 11.65
CA PRO A 144 8.48 -16.48 10.64
C PRO A 144 9.79 -16.98 11.26
N PRO A 145 10.49 -17.95 10.62
CA PRO A 145 11.80 -18.40 11.08
C PRO A 145 12.85 -17.31 10.84
N ALA A 146 13.64 -16.96 11.87
CA ALA A 146 14.73 -16.00 11.71
C ALA A 146 15.76 -16.49 10.66
N PRO A 147 16.29 -15.60 9.77
CA PRO A 147 16.12 -14.16 9.70
C PRO A 147 15.18 -13.76 8.55
N ALA A 148 14.12 -14.55 8.28
CA ALA A 148 13.13 -14.17 7.28
C ALA A 148 12.54 -12.81 7.67
N ASP A 149 12.45 -11.92 6.68
CA ASP A 149 11.98 -10.54 6.82
C ASP A 149 10.62 -10.52 7.55
N GLU A 150 10.47 -9.61 8.52
CA GLU A 150 9.23 -9.46 9.31
C GLU A 150 8.04 -8.95 8.47
N SER A 151 8.24 -8.67 7.17
CA SER A 151 7.21 -8.14 6.27
C SER A 151 6.76 -9.17 5.22
N ASP A 152 5.95 -10.13 5.64
CA ASP A 152 5.15 -10.90 4.69
C ASP A 152 3.97 -10.04 4.23
N SER A 153 4.10 -9.41 3.05
CA SER A 153 3.08 -8.49 2.52
C SER A 153 1.75 -9.19 2.29
N GLU A 154 1.74 -10.44 1.80
CA GLU A 154 0.48 -11.15 1.52
C GLU A 154 -0.32 -11.47 2.79
N LEU A 155 0.38 -11.80 3.89
CA LEU A 155 -0.26 -11.98 5.21
C LEU A 155 -0.88 -10.68 5.72
N LYS A 156 -0.15 -9.56 5.59
CA LYS A 156 -0.64 -8.23 5.99
C LYS A 156 -1.83 -7.79 5.15
N ASP A 157 -1.78 -8.01 3.84
CA ASP A 157 -2.87 -7.68 2.92
C ASP A 157 -4.13 -8.48 3.26
N SER A 158 -3.98 -9.77 3.60
CA SER A 158 -5.12 -10.62 3.97
C SER A 158 -5.74 -10.24 5.32
N ASP A 159 -4.92 -9.89 6.30
CA ASP A 159 -5.39 -9.38 7.60
C ASP A 159 -6.12 -8.04 7.44
N PHE A 160 -5.60 -7.15 6.58
CA PHE A 160 -6.24 -5.90 6.21
C PHE A 160 -7.58 -6.11 5.51
N HIS A 161 -7.66 -7.01 4.53
CA HIS A 161 -8.92 -7.35 3.85
C HIS A 161 -9.95 -7.92 4.81
N LEU A 162 -9.55 -8.82 5.71
CA LEU A 162 -10.44 -9.33 6.75
C LEU A 162 -10.95 -8.20 7.66
N SER A 163 -10.07 -7.28 8.07
CA SER A 163 -10.44 -6.12 8.89
C SER A 163 -11.48 -5.23 8.20
N LEU A 164 -11.33 -5.00 6.89
CA LEU A 164 -12.31 -4.24 6.10
C LEU A 164 -13.67 -4.94 6.06
N GLU A 165 -13.72 -6.24 5.78
CA GLU A 165 -14.98 -6.99 5.75
C GLU A 165 -15.66 -7.05 7.14
N MET A 166 -14.87 -7.12 8.21
CA MET A 166 -15.40 -7.02 9.57
C MET A 166 -16.04 -5.66 9.87
N ILE A 167 -15.48 -4.57 9.35
CA ILE A 167 -16.08 -3.23 9.48
C ILE A 167 -17.44 -3.21 8.77
N SER A 168 -17.52 -3.71 7.54
CA SER A 168 -18.76 -3.79 6.77
C SER A 168 -19.82 -4.65 7.48
N ALA A 169 -19.43 -5.79 8.05
CA ALA A 169 -20.33 -6.64 8.82
C ALA A 169 -20.85 -5.94 10.08
N ARG A 170 -19.97 -5.29 10.85
CA ARG A 170 -20.36 -4.52 12.06
C ARG A 170 -21.37 -3.44 11.72
N GLU A 171 -21.11 -2.69 10.65
CA GLU A 171 -21.98 -1.60 10.21
C GLU A 171 -23.35 -2.11 9.78
N ALA A 172 -23.41 -3.09 8.88
CA ALA A 172 -24.67 -3.62 8.38
C ALA A 172 -25.55 -4.18 9.53
N VAL A 173 -24.92 -4.88 10.47
CA VAL A 173 -25.61 -5.39 11.66
C VAL A 173 -26.07 -4.24 12.57
N ALA A 174 -25.24 -3.22 12.79
CA ALA A 174 -25.61 -2.06 13.59
C ALA A 174 -26.80 -1.30 13.00
N ASN A 175 -26.80 -1.04 11.68
CA ASN A 175 -27.91 -0.40 10.98
C ASN A 175 -29.19 -1.24 11.10
N ARG A 176 -29.11 -2.56 10.91
CA ARG A 176 -30.26 -3.46 11.06
C ARG A 176 -30.84 -3.43 12.48
N LEU A 177 -29.99 -3.39 13.50
CA LEU A 177 -30.42 -3.31 14.90
C LEU A 177 -31.00 -1.94 15.25
N ALA A 178 -30.39 -0.86 14.74
CA ALA A 178 -30.91 0.50 14.91
C ALA A 178 -32.31 0.62 14.28
N TYR A 179 -32.47 0.17 13.03
CA TYR A 179 -33.76 0.08 12.35
C TYR A 179 -34.79 -0.69 13.19
N HIS A 180 -34.43 -1.86 13.70
CA HIS A 180 -35.32 -2.66 14.53
C HIS A 180 -35.75 -1.92 15.81
N LEU A 181 -34.81 -1.32 16.54
CA LEU A 181 -35.08 -0.60 17.79
C LEU A 181 -35.93 0.65 17.57
N ILE A 182 -35.68 1.43 16.51
CA ILE A 182 -36.48 2.59 16.14
C ILE A 182 -37.93 2.17 15.86
N ASN A 183 -38.12 1.10 15.09
CA ASN A 183 -39.44 0.62 14.72
C ASN A 183 -40.18 -0.05 15.90
N GLU A 184 -39.49 -0.72 16.83
CA GLU A 184 -40.11 -1.20 18.08
C GLU A 184 -40.49 -0.08 19.04
N ALA A 185 -39.71 1.00 19.08
CA ALA A 185 -39.98 2.18 19.92
C ALA A 185 -41.04 3.12 19.32
N THR A 186 -41.40 2.94 18.04
CA THR A 186 -42.42 3.77 17.39
C THR A 186 -43.82 3.42 17.93
N PRO A 187 -44.61 4.41 18.39
CA PRO A 187 -45.94 4.15 18.93
C PRO A 187 -46.84 3.44 17.91
N ALA A 188 -47.70 2.52 18.38
CA ALA A 188 -48.61 1.75 17.52
C ALA A 188 -49.71 2.59 16.83
N ASP A 189 -49.81 3.89 17.15
CA ASP A 189 -50.82 4.80 16.64
C ASP A 189 -50.18 5.81 15.67
N PRO A 190 -50.44 5.71 14.35
CA PRO A 190 -49.78 6.52 13.32
C PRO A 190 -50.10 8.03 13.41
N ASP A 191 -51.12 8.41 14.18
CA ASP A 191 -51.53 9.81 14.37
C ASP A 191 -50.50 10.67 15.13
N MET A 192 -49.48 10.04 15.75
CA MET A 192 -48.39 10.73 16.47
C MET A 192 -47.13 10.94 15.63
N CYS A 193 -47.06 10.47 14.38
CA CYS A 193 -46.01 10.86 13.41
C CYS A 193 -46.19 12.32 12.91
N GLY A 194 -47.04 13.11 13.55
CA GLY A 194 -47.48 14.43 13.10
C GLY A 194 -46.49 15.59 13.27
N GLU A 195 -45.23 15.36 13.69
CA GLU A 195 -44.23 16.43 13.82
C GLU A 195 -43.31 16.61 12.61
N PHE A 196 -43.36 15.74 11.59
CA PHE A 196 -42.62 15.94 10.34
C PHE A 196 -43.47 15.55 9.14
N GLU A 197 -43.25 16.24 8.03
CA GLU A 197 -43.96 16.17 6.73
C GLU A 197 -43.96 14.76 6.11
N CYS A 198 -44.61 13.79 6.75
CA CYS A 198 -44.75 12.44 6.21
C CYS A 198 -45.86 12.44 5.15
N PRO A 199 -45.63 11.82 3.98
CA PRO A 199 -46.68 11.66 2.98
C PRO A 199 -47.85 10.82 3.51
N GLU A 200 -49.05 11.01 2.94
CA GLU A 200 -50.32 10.41 3.42
C GLU A 200 -50.32 8.86 3.42
N ASP A 201 -49.34 8.22 2.77
CA ASP A 201 -49.14 6.77 2.69
C ASP A 201 -48.01 6.23 3.60
N CYS A 202 -47.51 7.04 4.54
CA CYS A 202 -46.47 6.63 5.47
C CYS A 202 -46.92 5.43 6.33
N THR A 203 -46.13 4.35 6.31
CA THR A 203 -46.43 3.10 7.03
C THR A 203 -45.94 3.11 8.49
N GLY A 204 -45.41 4.24 8.97
CA GLY A 204 -44.79 4.37 10.30
C GLY A 204 -43.44 3.64 10.42
N ARG A 205 -42.90 3.11 9.31
CA ARG A 205 -41.59 2.47 9.28
C ARG A 205 -40.52 3.48 8.90
N HIS A 206 -39.62 3.77 9.82
CA HIS A 206 -38.55 4.75 9.63
C HIS A 206 -37.19 4.04 9.51
N ASP A 207 -36.38 4.53 8.57
CA ASP A 207 -34.98 4.17 8.46
C ASP A 207 -34.13 5.22 9.18
N CYS A 208 -32.86 4.89 9.43
CA CYS A 208 -31.89 5.78 10.07
C CYS A 208 -31.72 7.08 9.25
N ASP A 209 -31.84 6.98 7.93
CA ASP A 209 -31.72 8.10 6.99
C ASP A 209 -32.91 9.09 7.06
N HIS A 210 -34.00 8.71 7.73
CA HIS A 210 -35.15 9.58 7.98
C HIS A 210 -35.01 10.41 9.26
N ILE A 211 -33.90 10.25 10.01
CA ILE A 211 -33.63 10.97 11.26
C ILE A 211 -32.61 12.09 10.96
N ASP A 212 -33.10 13.29 10.69
CA ASP A 212 -32.28 14.49 10.49
C ASP A 212 -31.90 15.13 11.84
N CYS A 213 -31.07 14.43 12.62
CA CYS A 213 -30.41 15.03 13.77
C CYS A 213 -29.05 15.58 13.32
N GLY A 214 -29.00 16.89 13.08
CA GLY A 214 -27.76 17.58 12.72
C GLY A 214 -26.61 17.30 13.69
N PRO A 215 -25.34 17.46 13.27
CA PRO A 215 -24.17 17.02 14.03
C PRO A 215 -24.06 17.65 15.43
N ASP A 216 -24.72 18.79 15.68
CA ASP A 216 -24.78 19.45 16.98
C ASP A 216 -25.61 18.68 18.02
N ALA A 217 -26.69 18.00 17.60
CA ALA A 217 -27.60 17.30 18.50
C ALA A 217 -26.90 16.19 19.29
N ILE A 218 -25.94 15.49 18.69
CA ILE A 218 -25.15 14.45 19.35
C ILE A 218 -24.33 15.02 20.52
N PHE A 219 -23.71 16.20 20.34
CA PHE A 219 -22.92 16.82 21.41
C PHE A 219 -23.80 17.36 22.53
N GLU A 220 -25.00 17.85 22.21
CA GLU A 220 -25.97 18.25 23.22
C GLU A 220 -26.43 17.06 24.05
N ASP A 221 -26.80 15.94 23.41
CA ASP A 221 -27.24 14.71 24.07
C ASP A 221 -26.14 14.10 24.95
N LEU A 222 -24.89 14.07 24.45
CA LEU A 222 -23.74 13.60 25.22
C LEU A 222 -23.48 14.50 26.44
N ARG A 223 -23.59 15.82 26.27
CA ARG A 223 -23.42 16.79 27.36
C ARG A 223 -24.51 16.67 28.42
N GLU A 224 -25.76 16.44 28.03
CA GLU A 224 -26.86 16.17 28.96
C GLU A 224 -26.62 14.91 29.80
N ARG A 225 -25.90 13.94 29.25
CA ARG A 225 -25.47 12.71 29.92
C ARG A 225 -24.14 12.85 30.67
N GLY A 226 -23.60 14.06 30.75
CA GLY A 226 -22.36 14.37 31.49
C GLY A 226 -21.07 14.01 30.75
N ILE A 227 -21.12 13.72 29.45
CA ILE A 227 -19.95 13.41 28.62
C ILE A 227 -19.58 14.66 27.83
N VAL A 228 -18.39 15.19 28.06
CA VAL A 228 -17.86 16.35 27.35
C VAL A 228 -16.84 15.90 26.32
N VAL A 229 -17.11 16.16 25.04
CA VAL A 229 -16.17 15.91 23.93
C VAL A 229 -15.65 17.27 23.46
N GLU A 230 -14.33 17.47 23.48
CA GLU A 230 -13.70 18.69 22.98
C GLU A 230 -13.88 18.82 21.46
N ARG A 231 -14.44 19.94 21.00
CA ARG A 231 -14.52 20.25 19.57
C ARG A 231 -13.19 20.83 19.11
N THR A 232 -12.56 20.18 18.14
CA THR A 232 -11.44 20.78 17.41
C THR A 232 -11.99 21.82 16.44
N GLU A 233 -11.75 23.10 16.70
CA GLU A 233 -12.06 24.18 15.75
C GLU A 233 -11.11 24.09 14.56
N THR A 234 -11.41 23.19 13.61
CA THR A 234 -10.81 23.23 12.28
C THR A 234 -11.91 22.94 11.28
N GLY A 235 -12.33 24.01 10.58
CA GLY A 235 -13.06 23.90 9.34
C GLY A 235 -12.16 23.23 8.31
N SER A 236 -12.17 21.91 8.28
CA SER A 236 -11.82 21.13 7.11
C SER A 236 -12.98 20.19 6.90
N SER A 237 -13.78 20.45 5.88
CA SER A 237 -14.71 19.46 5.32
C SER A 237 -13.88 18.31 4.76
N LEU A 238 -13.41 17.43 5.64
CA LEU A 238 -13.11 16.07 5.25
C LEU A 238 -14.45 15.45 4.89
N ARG A 239 -14.78 15.47 3.59
CA ARG A 239 -15.85 14.64 3.04
C ARG A 239 -15.56 13.22 3.48
N ARG A 240 -16.39 12.73 4.40
CA ARG A 240 -16.44 11.32 4.82
C ARG A 240 -16.61 10.49 3.54
N MET A 241 -15.69 9.57 3.27
CA MET A 241 -15.96 8.56 2.26
C MET A 241 -17.10 7.66 2.77
N PRO A 242 -18.06 7.26 1.93
CA PRO A 242 -19.04 6.28 2.32
C PRO A 242 -18.35 4.92 2.51
N PRO A 243 -18.83 4.10 3.47
CA PRO A 243 -18.25 2.80 3.76
C PRO A 243 -18.53 1.79 2.63
N PRO A 244 -17.69 0.75 2.48
CA PRO A 244 -17.86 -0.25 1.44
C PRO A 244 -18.85 -1.33 1.90
N GLY A 245 -20.05 -1.37 1.32
CA GLY A 245 -20.96 -2.50 1.57
C GLY A 245 -22.45 -2.28 1.33
N THR A 246 -22.90 -1.06 1.06
CA THR A 246 -24.32 -0.81 0.77
C THR A 246 -24.69 -1.37 -0.60
N SER A 247 -25.62 -2.33 -0.62
CA SER A 247 -26.35 -2.69 -1.84
C SER A 247 -27.06 -1.43 -2.35
N MET A 248 -26.73 -1.00 -3.58
CA MET A 248 -27.19 0.24 -4.22
C MET A 248 -27.48 1.36 -3.24
N ASP A 249 -26.48 2.17 -2.92
CA ASP A 249 -26.75 3.50 -2.41
C ASP A 249 -27.69 4.22 -3.41
N PRO A 250 -28.93 4.57 -3.02
CA PRO A 250 -29.83 5.35 -3.86
C PRO A 250 -29.16 6.66 -4.30
N GLU A 251 -28.23 7.19 -3.49
CA GLU A 251 -27.41 8.33 -3.86
C GLU A 251 -26.38 8.00 -4.95
N PHE A 252 -25.76 6.81 -4.97
CA PHE A 252 -24.84 6.44 -6.06
C PHE A 252 -25.57 6.25 -7.39
N SER A 253 -26.77 5.67 -7.37
CA SER A 253 -27.60 5.54 -8.58
C SER A 253 -28.06 6.91 -9.08
N ARG A 254 -28.56 7.77 -8.20
CA ARG A 254 -28.97 9.13 -8.53
C ARG A 254 -27.80 10.01 -8.98
N MET A 255 -26.66 9.91 -8.29
CA MET A 255 -25.42 10.59 -8.69
C MET A 255 -24.97 10.09 -10.06
N SER A 256 -24.96 8.78 -10.31
CA SER A 256 -24.63 8.19 -11.62
C SER A 256 -25.55 8.67 -12.74
N GLU A 257 -26.82 8.99 -12.46
CA GLU A 257 -27.74 9.60 -13.44
C GLU A 257 -27.44 11.08 -13.69
N GLU A 258 -26.92 11.81 -12.70
CA GLU A 258 -26.55 13.22 -12.79
C GLU A 258 -25.12 13.43 -13.37
N LEU A 259 -24.23 12.44 -13.25
CA LEU A 259 -22.84 12.50 -13.72
C LEU A 259 -22.69 12.85 -15.22
N PRO A 260 -23.48 12.25 -16.15
CA PRO A 260 -23.40 12.62 -17.57
C PRO A 260 -23.68 14.10 -17.83
N ALA A 261 -24.70 14.66 -17.16
CA ALA A 261 -25.05 16.06 -17.31
C ALA A 261 -23.94 16.98 -16.77
N LEU A 262 -23.35 16.62 -15.62
CA LEU A 262 -22.22 17.35 -15.03
C LEU A 262 -20.99 17.33 -15.94
N LEU A 263 -20.58 16.16 -16.43
CA LEU A 263 -19.40 16.01 -17.28
C LEU A 263 -19.55 16.75 -18.61
N THR A 264 -20.75 16.69 -19.21
CA THR A 264 -21.08 17.46 -20.42
C THR A 264 -21.02 18.96 -20.15
N HIS A 265 -21.57 19.42 -19.01
CA HIS A 265 -21.49 20.82 -18.61
C HIS A 265 -20.05 21.30 -18.42
N LEU A 266 -19.17 20.42 -17.94
CA LEU A 266 -17.76 20.72 -17.74
C LEU A 266 -16.89 20.45 -19.00
N GLY A 267 -17.51 20.14 -20.14
CA GLY A 267 -16.85 20.09 -21.44
C GLY A 267 -16.24 18.74 -21.85
N VAL A 268 -16.65 17.64 -21.22
CA VAL A 268 -16.32 16.29 -21.70
C VAL A 268 -17.41 15.82 -22.67
N ASP A 269 -17.01 15.47 -23.89
CA ASP A 269 -17.90 14.84 -24.86
C ASP A 269 -18.09 13.36 -24.49
N LEU A 270 -19.29 13.02 -24.03
CA LEU A 270 -19.63 11.66 -23.61
C LEU A 270 -19.94 10.73 -24.79
N GLU A 271 -20.19 11.29 -25.98
CA GLU A 271 -20.39 10.54 -27.21
C GLU A 271 -19.05 10.14 -27.85
N ASP A 272 -17.94 10.72 -27.39
CA ASP A 272 -16.58 10.31 -27.71
C ASP A 272 -16.01 9.40 -26.60
N PRO A 273 -15.95 8.07 -26.81
CA PRO A 273 -15.42 7.14 -25.81
C PRO A 273 -13.96 7.42 -25.46
N GLU A 274 -13.19 8.03 -26.37
CA GLU A 274 -11.78 8.35 -26.14
C GLU A 274 -11.62 9.58 -25.25
N ALA A 275 -12.49 10.58 -25.39
CA ALA A 275 -12.52 11.75 -24.52
C ALA A 275 -12.91 11.35 -23.08
N LEU A 276 -13.96 10.52 -22.93
CA LEU A 276 -14.37 10.02 -21.62
C LEU A 276 -13.30 9.14 -20.96
N LEU A 277 -12.71 8.20 -21.72
CA LEU A 277 -11.63 7.35 -21.22
C LEU A 277 -10.40 8.17 -20.81
N SER A 278 -10.06 9.21 -21.57
CA SER A 278 -8.94 10.09 -21.25
C SER A 278 -9.22 10.92 -19.99
N ALA A 279 -10.42 11.48 -19.84
CA ALA A 279 -10.83 12.19 -18.63
C ALA A 279 -10.82 11.27 -17.40
N ALA A 280 -11.29 10.03 -17.55
CA ALA A 280 -11.25 9.03 -16.49
C ALA A 280 -9.82 8.63 -16.09
N ALA A 281 -8.91 8.49 -17.07
CA ALA A 281 -7.50 8.20 -16.79
C ALA A 281 -6.83 9.35 -16.04
N VAL A 282 -7.06 10.60 -16.45
CA VAL A 282 -6.57 11.78 -15.72
C VAL A 282 -7.14 11.81 -14.31
N GLY A 283 -8.44 11.53 -14.14
CA GLY A 283 -9.06 11.54 -12.82
C GLY A 283 -8.61 10.40 -11.90
N LEU A 284 -8.32 9.21 -12.44
CA LEU A 284 -7.69 8.13 -11.68
C LEU A 284 -6.31 8.57 -11.16
N VAL A 285 -5.47 9.17 -12.01
CA VAL A 285 -4.17 9.70 -11.56
C VAL A 285 -4.33 10.84 -10.56
N ALA A 286 -5.29 11.74 -10.79
CA ALA A 286 -5.54 12.87 -9.90
C ALA A 286 -5.90 12.38 -8.48
N GLU A 287 -6.80 11.42 -8.36
CA GLU A 287 -7.31 10.99 -7.06
C GLU A 287 -6.45 9.91 -6.39
N ALA A 288 -5.90 8.97 -7.17
CA ALA A 288 -5.14 7.85 -6.64
C ALA A 288 -3.67 8.18 -6.37
N TRP A 289 -3.11 9.15 -7.09
CA TRP A 289 -1.66 9.43 -7.04
C TRP A 289 -1.32 10.87 -6.69
N ARG A 290 -1.97 11.87 -7.33
CA ARG A 290 -1.67 13.29 -7.06
C ARG A 290 -2.19 13.75 -5.70
N ASP A 291 -3.45 13.45 -5.41
CA ASP A 291 -4.09 13.92 -4.19
C ASP A 291 -3.72 13.05 -2.99
N GLY A 292 -3.38 13.68 -1.87
CA GLY A 292 -3.20 13.01 -0.58
C GLY A 292 -1.74 12.92 -0.17
N PRO A 293 -1.20 11.73 0.17
CA PRO A 293 0.13 11.61 0.78
C PRO A 293 1.30 12.12 -0.07
N LEU A 294 1.12 12.29 -1.38
CA LEU A 294 2.16 12.82 -2.27
C LEU A 294 2.56 14.26 -1.91
N ASP A 295 1.64 15.08 -1.39
CA ASP A 295 1.94 16.47 -1.01
C ASP A 295 3.03 16.52 0.08
N ALA A 296 2.99 15.60 1.03
CA ALA A 296 3.99 15.50 2.08
C ALA A 296 5.36 15.06 1.53
N ILE A 297 5.35 14.10 0.59
CA ILE A 297 6.57 13.63 -0.10
C ILE A 297 7.17 14.76 -0.94
N HIS A 298 6.35 15.52 -1.66
CA HIS A 298 6.77 16.69 -2.43
C HIS A 298 7.37 17.77 -1.54
N ALA A 299 6.75 18.07 -0.40
CA ALA A 299 7.25 19.06 0.54
C ALA A 299 8.53 18.64 1.29
N SER A 300 8.95 17.38 1.19
CA SER A 300 10.13 16.86 1.89
C SER A 300 11.44 17.42 1.28
N GLY A 301 12.52 17.44 2.09
CA GLY A 301 13.80 18.00 1.65
C GLY A 301 14.49 17.23 0.51
N ASN A 302 14.10 15.97 0.29
CA ASN A 302 14.52 15.14 -0.83
C ASN A 302 13.33 14.77 -1.74
N GLY A 303 12.28 15.59 -1.72
CA GLY A 303 11.08 15.39 -2.52
C GLY A 303 11.35 15.58 -4.01
N PRO A 304 10.45 15.07 -4.86
CA PRO A 304 10.54 15.26 -6.30
C PRO A 304 10.30 16.73 -6.68
N SER A 305 10.86 17.18 -7.79
CA SER A 305 10.58 18.51 -8.33
C SER A 305 9.21 18.56 -9.05
N ASP A 306 8.65 19.76 -9.27
CA ASP A 306 7.39 19.92 -10.02
C ASP A 306 7.48 19.31 -11.42
N GLY A 307 8.64 19.42 -12.08
CA GLY A 307 8.90 18.78 -13.36
C GLY A 307 8.93 17.25 -13.31
N GLU A 308 9.43 16.66 -12.23
CA GLU A 308 9.41 15.21 -12.01
C GLU A 308 7.98 14.72 -11.78
N ILE A 309 7.21 15.44 -10.95
CA ILE A 309 5.80 15.13 -10.72
C ILE A 309 5.00 15.29 -12.03
N PHE A 310 5.28 16.32 -12.83
CA PHE A 310 4.68 16.50 -14.15
C PHE A 310 4.96 15.28 -15.04
N ALA A 311 6.24 14.93 -15.23
CA ALA A 311 6.64 13.83 -16.11
C ALA A 311 6.00 12.51 -15.66
N GLN A 312 6.01 12.23 -14.36
CA GLN A 312 5.40 11.04 -13.80
C GLN A 312 3.88 11.01 -13.99
N SER A 313 3.21 12.15 -13.87
CA SER A 313 1.77 12.25 -14.14
C SER A 313 1.40 11.87 -15.57
N VAL A 314 2.25 12.22 -16.54
CA VAL A 314 2.05 11.88 -17.97
C VAL A 314 2.23 10.38 -18.21
N ASP A 315 3.26 9.76 -17.62
CA ASP A 315 3.46 8.31 -17.72
C ASP A 315 2.31 7.55 -17.06
N LEU A 316 1.94 7.96 -15.84
CA LEU A 316 0.83 7.37 -15.10
C LEU A 316 -0.51 7.56 -15.80
N TYR A 317 -0.75 8.67 -16.50
CA TYR A 317 -1.93 8.84 -17.34
C TYR A 317 -2.00 7.77 -18.43
N ARG A 318 -0.89 7.51 -19.14
CA ARG A 318 -0.87 6.48 -20.20
C ARG A 318 -1.15 5.09 -19.63
N ARG A 319 -0.58 4.79 -18.46
CA ARG A 319 -0.81 3.51 -17.76
C ARG A 319 -2.22 3.39 -17.23
N ALA A 320 -2.77 4.43 -16.63
CA ALA A 320 -4.17 4.49 -16.20
C ALA A 320 -5.11 4.27 -17.37
N ARG A 321 -4.88 4.94 -18.51
CA ARG A 321 -5.67 4.76 -19.73
C ARG A 321 -5.59 3.32 -20.25
N ALA A 322 -4.40 2.73 -20.29
CA ALA A 322 -4.21 1.34 -20.71
C ALA A 322 -4.91 0.35 -19.75
N ALA A 323 -4.79 0.56 -18.44
CA ALA A 323 -5.40 -0.29 -17.43
C ALA A 323 -6.93 -0.18 -17.43
N LEU A 324 -7.48 1.03 -17.58
CA LEU A 324 -8.93 1.23 -17.73
C LEU A 324 -9.45 0.58 -19.02
N LEU A 325 -8.72 0.66 -20.13
CA LEU A 325 -9.11 -0.01 -21.37
C LEU A 325 -9.08 -1.54 -21.20
N ALA A 326 -8.01 -2.08 -20.62
CA ALA A 326 -7.89 -3.51 -20.33
C ALA A 326 -8.99 -3.99 -19.38
N ALA A 327 -9.41 -3.17 -18.41
CA ALA A 327 -10.47 -3.51 -17.47
C ALA A 327 -11.83 -3.78 -18.14
N LYS A 328 -12.03 -3.29 -19.37
CA LYS A 328 -13.21 -3.59 -20.18
C LYS A 328 -13.19 -5.03 -20.72
N GLU A 329 -12.02 -5.53 -21.10
CA GLU A 329 -11.85 -6.80 -21.82
C GLU A 329 -11.45 -7.94 -20.87
N ASP A 330 -10.49 -7.66 -19.99
CA ASP A 330 -9.85 -8.63 -19.09
C ASP A 330 -10.47 -8.62 -17.68
N GLY A 331 -11.36 -7.65 -17.39
CA GLY A 331 -12.04 -7.50 -16.12
C GLY A 331 -11.34 -6.56 -15.13
N PRO A 332 -11.96 -6.31 -13.96
CA PRO A 332 -11.58 -5.23 -13.05
C PRO A 332 -10.14 -5.34 -12.49
N ASP A 333 -9.60 -6.56 -12.41
CA ASP A 333 -8.23 -6.83 -11.93
C ASP A 333 -7.13 -6.24 -12.84
N ALA A 334 -7.45 -5.90 -14.10
CA ALA A 334 -6.51 -5.24 -14.99
C ALA A 334 -6.06 -3.86 -14.47
N LEU A 335 -6.82 -3.25 -13.56
CA LEU A 335 -6.46 -1.99 -12.90
C LEU A 335 -5.22 -2.12 -11.98
N PHE A 336 -4.91 -3.33 -11.50
CA PHE A 336 -3.73 -3.56 -10.68
C PHE A 336 -2.42 -3.37 -11.44
N ALA A 337 -2.44 -3.42 -12.78
CA ALA A 337 -1.26 -3.08 -13.59
C ALA A 337 -0.86 -1.59 -13.47
N PHE A 338 -1.83 -0.70 -13.25
CA PHE A 338 -1.55 0.70 -12.93
C PHE A 338 -0.96 0.84 -11.54
N GLN A 339 -1.57 0.18 -10.54
CA GLN A 339 -1.08 0.19 -9.16
C GLN A 339 0.34 -0.33 -9.02
N ALA A 340 0.66 -1.46 -9.66
CA ALA A 340 1.98 -2.09 -9.59
C ALA A 340 3.12 -1.16 -10.00
N VAL A 341 2.83 -0.15 -10.81
CA VAL A 341 3.82 0.85 -11.24
C VAL A 341 3.73 2.09 -10.37
N ALA A 342 2.52 2.58 -10.11
CA ALA A 342 2.31 3.83 -9.40
C ALA A 342 2.72 3.76 -7.92
N ALA A 343 2.70 2.55 -7.34
CA ALA A 343 3.17 2.25 -5.98
C ALA A 343 4.60 1.68 -5.91
N ASP A 344 5.29 1.51 -7.05
CA ASP A 344 6.64 0.94 -7.05
C ASP A 344 7.64 1.92 -6.42
N LEU A 345 8.18 1.53 -5.26
CA LEU A 345 9.07 2.37 -4.47
C LEU A 345 10.47 2.51 -5.08
N ASP A 346 10.87 1.55 -5.91
CA ASP A 346 12.21 1.44 -6.48
C ASP A 346 12.27 1.91 -7.95
N LEU A 347 11.11 2.09 -8.60
CA LEU A 347 11.03 2.52 -9.98
C LEU A 347 11.43 4.00 -10.14
N PRO A 348 12.44 4.32 -10.96
CA PRO A 348 12.76 5.71 -11.30
C PRO A 348 11.60 6.36 -12.04
N TRP A 349 11.29 7.59 -11.67
CA TRP A 349 10.21 8.35 -12.29
C TRP A 349 10.51 8.73 -13.74
N ALA A 350 9.44 9.00 -14.49
CA ALA A 350 9.50 9.37 -15.89
C ALA A 350 10.26 10.70 -16.12
N GLY A 351 10.52 11.01 -17.39
CA GLY A 351 11.28 12.22 -17.77
C GLY A 351 12.78 12.13 -17.50
N GLY A 352 13.32 10.92 -17.42
CA GLY A 352 14.76 10.68 -17.16
C GLY A 352 15.18 11.07 -15.74
N SER A 353 14.23 11.12 -14.81
CA SER A 353 14.48 11.41 -13.40
C SER A 353 15.25 10.26 -12.72
N HIS A 354 16.02 10.61 -11.70
CA HIS A 354 16.64 9.65 -10.78
C HIS A 354 15.86 9.49 -9.47
N PHE A 355 14.77 10.24 -9.30
CA PHE A 355 13.91 10.17 -8.14
C PHE A 355 13.21 8.80 -8.08
N THR A 356 13.18 8.24 -6.87
CA THR A 356 12.42 7.04 -6.51
C THR A 356 11.73 7.36 -5.17
N LEU A 357 10.54 6.80 -4.94
CA LEU A 357 9.83 7.03 -3.68
C LEU A 357 10.65 6.55 -2.49
N ARG A 358 11.40 5.46 -2.60
CA ARG A 358 12.29 4.98 -1.52
C ARG A 358 13.40 5.98 -1.18
N ALA A 359 13.88 6.74 -2.15
CA ALA A 359 15.00 7.66 -1.94
C ALA A 359 14.63 8.95 -1.20
N CYS A 360 13.33 9.31 -1.10
CA CYS A 360 12.94 10.54 -0.40
C CYS A 360 13.13 10.44 1.13
N GLY A 361 13.08 9.23 1.69
CA GLY A 361 13.29 8.97 3.12
C GLY A 361 12.08 9.23 4.02
N GLU A 362 10.94 9.61 3.44
CA GLU A 362 9.66 9.73 4.14
C GLU A 362 8.96 8.37 4.25
N PRO A 363 8.07 8.15 5.24
CA PRO A 363 7.21 6.97 5.28
C PRO A 363 6.31 6.92 4.04
N THR A 364 6.39 5.82 3.28
CA THR A 364 5.62 5.62 2.03
C THR A 364 4.41 4.70 2.21
N ASP A 365 4.20 4.16 3.40
CA ASP A 365 3.11 3.19 3.67
C ASP A 365 1.73 3.82 3.44
N ASP A 366 1.50 5.02 3.98
CA ASP A 366 0.26 5.77 3.79
C ASP A 366 0.02 6.10 2.31
N PHE A 367 1.09 6.38 1.55
CA PHE A 367 1.01 6.64 0.12
C PHE A 367 0.59 5.38 -0.65
N VAL A 368 1.22 4.25 -0.38
CA VAL A 368 0.89 2.96 -1.02
C VAL A 368 -0.54 2.54 -0.66
N GLN A 369 -0.93 2.67 0.61
CA GLN A 369 -2.28 2.33 1.07
C GLN A 369 -3.36 3.22 0.45
N HIS A 370 -3.11 4.54 0.35
CA HIS A 370 -4.04 5.46 -0.31
C HIS A 370 -4.22 5.09 -1.79
N LEU A 371 -3.12 4.80 -2.49
CA LEU A 371 -3.16 4.42 -3.89
C LEU A 371 -3.91 3.11 -4.09
N ASP A 372 -3.59 2.09 -3.29
CA ASP A 372 -4.27 0.79 -3.29
C ASP A 372 -5.78 0.96 -3.06
N GLY A 373 -6.18 1.68 -2.02
CA GLY A 373 -7.59 1.94 -1.73
C GLY A 373 -8.34 2.61 -2.88
N ARG A 374 -7.71 3.57 -3.57
CA ARG A 374 -8.32 4.28 -4.72
C ARG A 374 -8.42 3.39 -5.96
N VAL A 375 -7.41 2.58 -6.25
CA VAL A 375 -7.44 1.63 -7.37
C VAL A 375 -8.45 0.52 -7.10
N TRP A 376 -8.43 -0.07 -5.91
CA TRP A 376 -9.40 -1.06 -5.45
C TRP A 376 -10.84 -0.54 -5.56
N TYR A 377 -11.12 0.68 -5.09
CA TYR A 377 -12.47 1.25 -5.19
C TYR A 377 -12.93 1.41 -6.66
N THR A 378 -12.01 1.76 -7.57
CA THR A 378 -12.31 1.79 -9.01
C THR A 378 -12.64 0.40 -9.54
N SER A 379 -11.84 -0.60 -9.16
CA SER A 379 -12.04 -2.01 -9.51
C SER A 379 -13.39 -2.52 -9.01
N LYS A 380 -13.78 -2.13 -7.79
CA LYS A 380 -15.10 -2.42 -7.21
C LYS A 380 -16.23 -1.80 -8.05
N ILE A 381 -16.14 -0.53 -8.45
CA ILE A 381 -17.15 0.10 -9.32
C ILE A 381 -17.24 -0.64 -10.67
N VAL A 382 -16.11 -1.00 -11.29
CA VAL A 382 -16.11 -1.76 -12.55
C VAL A 382 -16.84 -3.10 -12.36
N LYS A 383 -16.57 -3.80 -11.25
CA LYS A 383 -17.15 -5.10 -10.91
C LYS A 383 -18.65 -5.04 -10.62
N GLU A 384 -19.08 -4.05 -9.85
CA GLU A 384 -20.46 -3.97 -9.32
C GLU A 384 -21.41 -3.15 -10.20
N HIS A 385 -20.89 -2.12 -10.89
CA HIS A 385 -21.69 -1.16 -11.65
C HIS A 385 -21.28 -1.05 -13.13
N GLY A 386 -20.29 -1.83 -13.55
CA GLY A 386 -19.83 -1.89 -14.93
C GLY A 386 -18.81 -0.81 -15.30
N TRP A 387 -18.09 -1.10 -16.37
CA TRP A 387 -16.98 -0.29 -16.86
C TRP A 387 -17.36 1.16 -17.18
N GLN A 388 -18.50 1.37 -17.85
CA GLN A 388 -18.95 2.72 -18.26
C GLN A 388 -19.19 3.63 -17.04
N THR A 389 -19.80 3.09 -15.99
CA THR A 389 -20.07 3.81 -14.73
C THR A 389 -18.77 4.19 -14.03
N ALA A 390 -17.80 3.28 -14.01
CA ALA A 390 -16.47 3.56 -13.46
C ALA A 390 -15.76 4.69 -14.23
N LEU A 391 -15.89 4.75 -15.55
CA LEU A 391 -15.35 5.86 -16.34
C LEU A 391 -16.02 7.19 -16.00
N LEU A 392 -17.36 7.22 -15.92
CA LEU A 392 -18.08 8.44 -15.55
C LEU A 392 -17.65 8.93 -14.16
N TYR A 393 -17.59 8.02 -13.19
CA TYR A 393 -17.14 8.34 -11.83
C TYR A 393 -15.73 8.90 -11.81
N ARG A 394 -14.78 8.27 -12.52
CA ARG A 394 -13.39 8.72 -12.58
C ARG A 394 -13.17 9.94 -13.45
N ALA A 395 -14.04 10.24 -14.41
CA ALA A 395 -13.93 11.46 -15.20
C ALA A 395 -14.20 12.71 -14.35
N VAL A 396 -15.02 12.63 -13.29
CA VAL A 396 -15.32 13.76 -12.40
C VAL A 396 -14.07 14.40 -11.78
N PRO A 397 -13.20 13.66 -11.04
CA PRO A 397 -11.96 14.23 -10.53
C PRO A 397 -11.03 14.67 -11.66
N GLY A 398 -11.09 14.01 -12.83
CA GLY A 398 -10.32 14.41 -14.01
C GLY A 398 -10.65 15.83 -14.46
N VAL A 399 -11.94 16.19 -14.50
CA VAL A 399 -12.36 17.53 -14.89
C VAL A 399 -12.24 18.55 -13.76
N LEU A 400 -12.58 18.17 -12.52
CA LEU A 400 -12.57 19.08 -11.37
C LEU A 400 -11.16 19.43 -10.88
N LYS A 401 -10.22 18.49 -10.96
CA LYS A 401 -8.88 18.62 -10.38
C LYS A 401 -7.78 18.64 -11.44
N GLY A 402 -8.00 17.92 -12.54
CA GLY A 402 -7.01 17.74 -13.60
C GLY A 402 -7.38 18.38 -14.94
N GLY A 403 -8.35 19.30 -14.99
CA GLY A 403 -8.93 19.81 -16.25
C GLY A 403 -7.93 20.43 -17.23
N THR A 404 -6.74 20.82 -16.76
CA THR A 404 -5.63 21.36 -17.54
C THR A 404 -4.45 20.41 -17.68
N HIS A 405 -4.61 19.12 -17.34
CA HIS A 405 -3.55 18.12 -17.44
C HIS A 405 -3.47 17.49 -18.83
N PHE A 406 -2.31 16.92 -19.16
CA PHE A 406 -2.11 16.13 -20.36
C PHE A 406 -3.16 15.01 -20.47
N GLY A 407 -3.78 14.89 -21.65
CA GLY A 407 -4.87 13.94 -21.91
C GLY A 407 -6.27 14.54 -21.78
N MET A 408 -6.43 15.73 -21.19
CA MET A 408 -7.72 16.41 -21.14
C MET A 408 -8.04 17.12 -22.46
N PRO A 409 -9.34 17.28 -22.81
CA PRO A 409 -9.76 18.02 -24.01
C PRO A 409 -9.21 19.45 -24.13
N ARG A 410 -8.97 20.11 -22.99
CA ARG A 410 -8.45 21.49 -22.93
C ARG A 410 -6.92 21.57 -22.97
N TRP A 411 -6.21 20.45 -22.93
CA TRP A 411 -4.74 20.43 -22.94
C TRP A 411 -4.14 21.19 -24.14
N PRO A 412 -4.64 21.08 -25.38
CA PRO A 412 -4.11 21.85 -26.50
C PRO A 412 -4.18 23.37 -26.29
N GLU A 413 -5.23 23.88 -25.64
CA GLU A 413 -5.37 25.31 -25.31
C GLU A 413 -4.35 25.75 -24.26
N VAL A 414 -4.09 24.88 -23.27
CA VAL A 414 -3.05 25.10 -22.25
C VAL A 414 -1.67 25.17 -22.92
N VAL A 415 -1.36 24.26 -23.84
CA VAL A 415 -0.10 24.27 -24.60
C VAL A 415 0.03 25.53 -25.46
N ALA A 416 -1.03 25.93 -26.17
CA ALA A 416 -1.01 27.17 -26.96
C ALA A 416 -0.72 28.40 -26.08
N THR A 417 -1.40 28.52 -24.94
CA THR A 417 -1.19 29.61 -23.97
C THR A 417 0.23 29.58 -23.40
N ALA A 418 0.77 28.39 -23.12
CA ALA A 418 2.13 28.22 -22.64
C ALA A 418 3.17 28.67 -23.69
N LEU A 419 2.95 28.37 -24.97
CA LEU A 419 3.84 28.77 -26.06
C LEU A 419 3.81 30.28 -26.31
N GLU A 420 2.65 30.92 -26.19
CA GLU A 420 2.53 32.38 -26.25
C GLU A 420 3.39 33.03 -25.16
N ARG A 421 3.26 32.56 -23.91
CA ARG A 421 4.08 33.04 -22.77
C ARG A 421 5.57 32.77 -22.98
N LEU A 422 5.94 31.60 -23.50
CA LEU A 422 7.32 31.23 -23.81
C LEU A 422 7.95 32.12 -24.89
N ALA A 423 7.15 32.57 -25.87
CA ALA A 423 7.62 33.44 -26.93
C ALA A 423 7.96 34.85 -26.41
N GLU A 424 7.27 35.31 -25.38
CA GLU A 424 7.48 36.62 -24.74
C GLU A 424 8.57 36.61 -23.66
N LEU A 425 8.92 35.44 -23.11
CA LEU A 425 9.89 35.31 -22.03
C LEU A 425 11.34 35.48 -22.50
N ASP A 426 12.19 36.10 -21.67
CA ASP A 426 13.64 35.98 -21.83
C ASP A 426 14.07 34.54 -21.50
N ARG A 427 14.59 33.83 -22.50
CA ARG A 427 14.99 32.42 -22.44
C ARG A 427 16.51 32.23 -22.35
N SER A 428 17.25 33.27 -21.95
CA SER A 428 18.72 33.21 -21.86
C SER A 428 19.25 32.19 -20.83
N ASP A 429 18.45 31.84 -19.82
CA ASP A 429 18.72 30.81 -18.82
C ASP A 429 17.92 29.51 -19.02
N ALA A 430 17.17 29.41 -20.12
CA ALA A 430 16.29 28.27 -20.39
C ALA A 430 17.09 27.01 -20.81
N PRO A 431 16.60 25.80 -20.48
CA PRO A 431 17.15 24.55 -21.00
C PRO A 431 17.22 24.53 -22.54
N THR A 432 18.25 23.91 -23.10
CA THR A 432 18.49 23.87 -24.56
C THR A 432 17.33 23.27 -25.35
N ALA A 433 16.57 22.36 -24.74
CA ALA A 433 15.35 21.78 -25.32
C ALA A 433 14.28 22.84 -25.66
N LEU A 434 14.29 24.00 -25.01
CA LEU A 434 13.34 25.10 -25.23
C LEU A 434 13.74 26.08 -26.34
N THR A 435 14.81 25.79 -27.09
CA THR A 435 15.29 26.67 -28.18
C THR A 435 14.34 26.62 -29.38
N ASP A 436 13.85 25.42 -29.73
CA ASP A 436 12.93 25.19 -30.84
C ASP A 436 11.50 25.05 -30.32
N LEU A 437 10.75 26.17 -30.35
CA LEU A 437 9.38 26.21 -29.83
C LEU A 437 8.41 25.30 -30.60
N ALA A 438 8.65 25.01 -31.88
CA ALA A 438 7.80 24.10 -32.64
C ALA A 438 8.03 22.64 -32.20
N ALA A 439 9.27 22.28 -31.89
CA ALA A 439 9.58 20.99 -31.28
C ALA A 439 9.01 20.87 -29.86
N VAL A 440 9.04 21.95 -29.06
CA VAL A 440 8.43 22.00 -27.73
C VAL A 440 6.91 21.83 -27.80
N GLU A 441 6.24 22.55 -28.72
CA GLU A 441 4.80 22.40 -28.96
C GLU A 441 4.43 20.94 -29.25
N THR A 442 5.13 20.34 -30.21
CA THR A 442 4.91 18.94 -30.60
C THR A 442 5.13 18.01 -29.41
N ALA A 443 6.20 18.22 -28.64
CA ALA A 443 6.50 17.40 -27.47
C ALA A 443 5.43 17.55 -26.38
N LEU A 444 4.97 18.76 -26.07
CA LEU A 444 3.91 18.99 -25.09
C LEU A 444 2.57 18.40 -25.53
N LEU A 445 2.26 18.37 -26.83
CA LEU A 445 1.01 17.80 -27.34
C LEU A 445 1.03 16.27 -27.38
N GLU A 446 2.18 15.64 -27.67
CA GLU A 446 2.27 14.19 -27.88
C GLU A 446 2.86 13.43 -26.69
N ALA A 447 3.94 13.94 -26.10
CA ALA A 447 4.68 13.27 -25.04
C ALA A 447 5.52 14.23 -24.18
N PRO A 448 4.88 15.01 -23.28
CA PRO A 448 5.57 16.05 -22.50
C PRO A 448 6.75 15.52 -21.68
N ASP A 449 6.60 14.32 -21.11
CA ASP A 449 7.63 13.61 -20.35
C ASP A 449 8.95 13.45 -21.12
N ARG A 450 8.93 13.42 -22.46
CA ARG A 450 10.16 13.33 -23.28
C ARG A 450 11.00 14.61 -23.29
N LEU A 451 10.45 15.75 -22.86
CA LEU A 451 11.24 16.98 -22.67
C LEU A 451 12.24 16.84 -21.51
N GLY A 452 11.99 15.91 -20.59
CA GLY A 452 12.81 15.67 -19.41
C GLY A 452 12.38 16.52 -18.22
N ALA A 453 12.56 15.95 -17.02
CA ALA A 453 12.08 16.54 -15.77
C ALA A 453 12.60 17.98 -15.55
N ASN A 454 13.88 18.24 -15.81
CA ASN A 454 14.47 19.59 -15.65
C ASN A 454 13.83 20.64 -16.57
N THR A 455 13.45 20.26 -17.80
CA THR A 455 12.79 21.17 -18.73
C THR A 455 11.35 21.41 -18.34
N LEU A 456 10.64 20.37 -17.90
CA LEU A 456 9.29 20.50 -17.37
C LEU A 456 9.27 21.33 -16.09
N ASP A 457 10.26 21.18 -15.21
CA ASP A 457 10.39 21.93 -13.96
C ASP A 457 10.54 23.43 -14.23
N TRP A 458 11.39 23.78 -15.19
CA TRP A 458 11.52 25.17 -15.63
C TRP A 458 10.20 25.71 -16.20
N LEU A 459 9.47 24.91 -16.99
CA LEU A 459 8.17 25.30 -17.54
C LEU A 459 7.11 25.50 -16.44
N CYS A 460 7.03 24.62 -15.44
CA CYS A 460 6.15 24.75 -14.28
C CYS A 460 6.42 26.03 -13.47
N HIS A 461 7.68 26.46 -13.36
CA HIS A 461 8.00 27.67 -12.61
C HIS A 461 7.79 28.98 -13.39
N LYS A 462 7.80 28.93 -14.73
CA LYS A 462 7.90 30.14 -15.57
C LYS A 462 6.69 30.37 -16.49
N VAL A 463 5.92 29.33 -16.78
CA VAL A 463 5.00 29.34 -17.93
C VAL A 463 3.65 28.71 -17.59
N LEU A 464 3.68 27.46 -17.11
CA LEU A 464 2.51 26.66 -16.76
C LEU A 464 2.02 27.06 -15.37
#